data_AF-A0A643C848-F1
#
_entry.id   AF-A0A643C848-F1
#
_cell.length_a   1.000
_cell.length_b   1.000
_cell.length_c   1.000
_cell.angle_alpha   90.00
_cell.angle_beta   90.00
_cell.angle_gamma   90.00
#
_symmetry.space_group_name_H-M   'P 1'
#
loop_
_entity.id
_entity.type
_entity.pdbx_description
1 polymer ?
#
loop_
_entity_poly.entity_id
_entity_poly.type
_entity_poly.pdbx_seq_one_letter_code
_entity_poly.pdbx_strand_id
1 'polypeptide(L)'
;MIFRNFSDPDGKLGKATAKNLLQTQFRNFTEGQETKPRYKDLLSELDEHTENKLDFEDFMILLLSITVMSDLLQNIWSVKTMP
;
A
#
# COMPACT_ATOMS: atom_id res chain seq x y z
N MET A 1 10.01 6.93 -8.03
CA MET A 1 10.09 8.34 -7.56
C MET A 1 9.24 8.59 -6.32
N ILE A 2 8.03 8.02 -6.23
CA ILE A 2 7.11 8.28 -5.09
C ILE A 2 7.81 8.11 -3.72
N PHE A 3 8.36 6.93 -3.40
CA PHE A 3 9.03 6.73 -2.10
C PHE A 3 10.03 7.86 -1.78
N ARG A 4 11.04 8.05 -2.65
CA ARG A 4 12.07 9.10 -2.49
C ARG A 4 11.51 10.52 -2.35
N ASN A 5 10.39 10.84 -3.01
CA ASN A 5 9.81 12.19 -2.96
C ASN A 5 9.09 12.48 -1.63
N PHE A 6 8.68 11.44 -0.91
CA PHE A 6 7.92 11.54 0.34
C PHE A 6 8.70 11.03 1.56
N SER A 7 9.90 10.48 1.36
CA SER A 7 10.83 10.14 2.42
C SER A 7 11.35 11.39 3.13
N ASP A 8 11.56 11.24 4.43
CA ASP A 8 12.22 12.23 5.27
C ASP A 8 13.74 12.29 4.98
N PRO A 9 14.48 13.27 5.53
CA PRO A 9 15.93 13.39 5.31
C PRO A 9 16.76 12.17 5.72
N ASP A 10 16.22 11.29 6.57
CA ASP A 10 16.83 10.01 6.95
C ASP A 10 16.65 8.90 5.90
N GLY A 11 15.96 9.21 4.79
CA GLY A 11 15.69 8.28 3.70
C GLY A 11 14.52 7.32 3.95
N LYS A 12 13.80 7.48 5.07
CA LYS A 12 12.68 6.62 5.44
C LYS A 12 11.33 7.32 5.27
N LEU A 13 10.28 6.52 5.15
CA LEU A 13 8.91 6.99 4.94
C LEU A 13 8.09 6.83 6.21
N GLY A 14 7.52 7.92 6.73
CA GLY A 14 6.60 7.85 7.86
C GLY A 14 5.35 7.02 7.54
N LYS A 15 4.89 6.21 8.50
CA LYS A 15 3.71 5.34 8.33
C LYS A 15 2.44 6.11 7.95
N ALA A 16 2.20 7.27 8.56
CA ALA A 16 1.08 8.14 8.21
C ALA A 16 1.17 8.63 6.74
N THR A 17 2.37 8.98 6.28
CA THR A 17 2.60 9.35 4.88
C THR A 17 2.40 8.14 3.96
N ALA A 18 2.89 6.96 4.35
CA ALA A 18 2.65 5.73 3.59
C ALA A 18 1.15 5.44 3.44
N LYS A 19 0.37 5.52 4.52
CA LYS A 19 -1.09 5.38 4.48
C LYS A 19 -1.75 6.38 3.53
N ASN A 20 -1.34 7.65 3.60
CA ASN A 20 -1.86 8.67 2.69
C ASN A 20 -1.53 8.34 1.22
N LEU A 21 -0.31 7.86 0.94
CA LEU A 21 0.06 7.45 -0.41
C LEU A 21 -0.80 6.28 -0.91
N LEU A 22 -1.11 5.30 -0.06
CA LEU A 22 -2.01 4.20 -0.41
C LEU A 22 -3.40 4.71 -0.82
N GLN A 23 -3.94 5.66 -0.07
CA GLN A 23 -5.27 6.22 -0.28
C GLN A 23 -5.33 7.24 -1.43
N THR A 24 -4.19 7.74 -1.90
CA THR A 24 -4.11 8.75 -2.97
C THR A 24 -3.42 8.22 -4.21
N GLN A 25 -2.09 8.11 -4.18
CA GLN A 25 -1.27 7.72 -5.33
C GLN A 25 -1.52 6.27 -5.79
N PHE A 26 -1.85 5.38 -4.86
CA PHE A 26 -2.09 3.97 -5.14
C PHE A 26 -3.57 3.57 -5.02
N ARG A 27 -4.48 4.55 -5.09
CA ARG A 27 -5.92 4.34 -4.87
C ARG A 27 -6.50 3.20 -5.71
N ASN A 28 -6.07 3.07 -6.97
CA ASN A 28 -6.59 2.03 -7.87
C ASN A 28 -6.34 0.61 -7.34
N PHE A 29 -5.31 0.40 -6.51
CA PHE A 29 -5.07 -0.90 -5.88
C PHE A 29 -5.88 -1.09 -4.59
N THR A 30 -6.27 -0.01 -3.92
CA THR A 30 -7.01 -0.06 -2.65
C THR A 30 -8.52 0.03 -2.80
N GLU A 31 -9.01 0.50 -3.95
CA GLU A 31 -10.44 0.65 -4.22
C GLU A 31 -11.16 -0.71 -4.12
N GLY A 32 -12.24 -0.73 -3.34
CA GLY A 32 -13.01 -1.95 -3.05
C GLY A 32 -12.38 -2.86 -1.98
N GLN A 33 -11.17 -2.56 -1.50
CA GLN A 33 -10.49 -3.35 -0.47
C GLN A 33 -10.86 -2.92 0.95
N GLU A 34 -11.55 -1.79 1.12
CA GLU A 34 -11.76 -1.12 2.42
C GLU A 34 -12.57 -1.96 3.42
N THR A 35 -13.38 -2.90 2.91
CA THR A 35 -14.17 -3.81 3.74
C THR A 35 -13.43 -5.09 4.11
N LYS A 36 -12.33 -5.42 3.41
CA LYS A 36 -11.60 -6.68 3.58
C LYS A 36 -10.82 -6.67 4.91
N PRO A 37 -10.94 -7.71 5.76
CA PRO A 37 -10.29 -7.76 7.06
C PRO A 37 -8.78 -7.52 6.99
N ARG A 38 -8.08 -8.24 6.10
CA ARG A 38 -6.62 -8.10 5.92
C ARG A 38 -6.19 -6.69 5.52
N TYR A 39 -7.01 -5.96 4.77
CA TYR A 39 -6.69 -4.59 4.38
C TYR A 39 -6.82 -3.64 5.57
N LYS A 40 -7.84 -3.86 6.42
CA LYS A 40 -8.00 -3.11 7.67
C LYS A 40 -6.87 -3.37 8.65
N ASP A 41 -6.42 -4.62 8.79
CA ASP A 41 -5.31 -4.98 9.66
C ASP A 41 -4.03 -4.25 9.21
N LEU A 42 -3.73 -4.29 7.91
CA LEU A 42 -2.58 -3.61 7.31
C LEU A 42 -2.65 -2.08 7.47
N LEU A 43 -3.82 -1.47 7.27
CA LEU A 43 -3.99 -0.03 7.52
C LEU A 43 -3.82 0.33 9.00
N SER A 44 -4.26 -0.54 9.91
CA SER A 44 -4.15 -0.31 11.36
C SER A 44 -2.69 -0.31 11.80
N GLU A 45 -1.85 -1.17 11.22
CA GLU A 45 -0.40 -1.18 11.48
C GLU A 45 0.28 0.15 11.06
N LEU A 46 -0.25 0.81 10.03
CA LEU A 46 0.21 2.14 9.60
C LEU A 46 -0.35 3.28 10.47
N ASP A 47 -1.44 3.05 11.20
CA ASP A 47 -2.01 4.00 12.16
C ASP A 47 -1.34 3.93 13.54
N GLU A 48 -0.59 2.86 13.83
CA GLU A 48 0.18 2.77 15.07
C GLU A 48 1.18 3.92 15.16
N HIS A 49 0.97 4.80 16.14
CA HIS A 49 1.83 5.94 16.48
C HIS A 49 3.14 5.47 17.12
N THR A 50 3.94 4.79 16.31
CA THR A 50 5.32 4.43 16.61
C THR A 50 6.23 5.33 15.80
N GLU A 51 7.38 5.73 16.35
CA GLU A 51 8.43 6.44 15.57
C GLU A 51 9.02 5.57 14.45
N ASN A 52 8.55 4.33 14.30
CA ASN A 52 9.05 3.39 13.32
C ASN A 52 8.63 3.82 11.90
N LYS A 53 9.62 4.19 11.09
CA LYS A 53 9.44 4.56 9.68
C LYS A 53 9.79 3.37 8.79
N LEU A 54 9.13 3.30 7.64
CA LEU A 54 9.39 2.29 6.63
C LEU A 54 10.66 2.65 5.87
N ASP A 55 11.57 1.69 5.74
CA ASP A 55 12.59 1.81 4.71
C ASP A 55 12.01 1.46 3.32
N PHE A 56 12.87 1.42 2.30
CA PHE A 56 12.42 1.15 0.95
C PHE A 56 11.91 -0.29 0.79
N GLU A 57 12.54 -1.25 1.46
CA GLU A 57 12.14 -2.66 1.39
C GLU A 57 10.76 -2.85 2.03
N ASP A 58 10.57 -2.31 3.24
CA ASP A 58 9.29 -2.34 3.95
C ASP A 58 8.15 -1.75 3.09
N PHE A 59 8.40 -0.60 2.47
CA PHE A 59 7.43 0.05 1.59
C PHE A 59 7.10 -0.77 0.34
N MET A 60 8.08 -1.45 -0.24
CA MET A 60 7.85 -2.32 -1.40
C MET A 60 7.07 -3.58 -1.01
N ILE A 61 7.35 -4.16 0.15
CA ILE A 61 6.58 -5.30 0.70
C ILE A 61 5.12 -4.89 0.91
N LEU A 62 4.88 -3.71 1.50
CA LEU A 62 3.55 -3.13 1.69
C LEU A 62 2.79 -2.99 0.36
N LEU A 63 3.42 -2.37 -0.65
CA LEU A 63 2.80 -2.16 -1.96
C LEU A 63 2.49 -3.48 -2.67
N LEU A 64 3.40 -4.45 -2.62
CA LEU A 64 3.18 -5.77 -3.21
C LEU A 64 2.02 -6.50 -2.53
N SER A 65 1.94 -6.43 -1.21
CA SER A 65 0.87 -7.05 -0.43
C SER A 65 -0.50 -6.52 -0.84
N ILE A 66 -0.64 -5.20 -0.96
CA ILE A 66 -1.89 -4.56 -1.41
C ILE A 66 -2.18 -4.91 -2.88
N THR A 67 -1.17 -4.90 -3.73
CA THR A 67 -1.33 -5.23 -5.16
C THR A 67 -1.86 -6.65 -5.34
N VAL A 68 -1.33 -7.62 -4.60
CA VAL A 68 -1.77 -9.03 -4.64
C VAL A 68 -3.20 -9.18 -4.11
N MET A 69 -3.57 -8.43 -3.08
CA MET A 69 -4.91 -8.44 -2.50
C MET A 69 -5.95 -7.73 -3.37
N SER A 70 -5.51 -6.79 -4.22
CA SER A 70 -6.37 -5.91 -5.00
C SER A 70 -7.25 -6.67 -5.98
N ASP A 71 -8.54 -6.31 -6.01
CA ASP A 71 -9.47 -6.79 -7.02
C ASP A 71 -9.06 -6.33 -8.43
N LEU A 72 -8.32 -5.22 -8.56
CA LEU A 72 -7.78 -4.78 -9.86
C LEU A 72 -6.86 -5.84 -10.47
N LEU A 73 -5.96 -6.44 -9.68
CA LEU A 73 -5.08 -7.50 -10.18
C LEU A 73 -5.88 -8.74 -10.57
N GLN A 74 -6.86 -9.11 -9.74
CA GLN A 74 -7.76 -10.23 -10.04
C GLN A 74 -8.55 -10.00 -11.34
N ASN A 75 -9.02 -8.77 -11.57
CA ASN A 75 -9.72 -8.38 -12.78
C ASN A 75 -8.81 -8.40 -14.02
N ILE A 76 -7.57 -7.91 -13.91
CA ILE A 76 -6.59 -7.98 -15.01
C ILE A 76 -6.31 -9.44 -15.38
N TRP A 77 -6.16 -10.31 -14.38
CA TRP A 77 -5.93 -11.73 -14.59
C TRP A 77 -7.14 -12.45 -15.16
N SER A 78 -8.36 -12.13 -14.70
CA SER A 78 -9.58 -12.78 -15.19
C SER A 78 -9.84 -12.49 -16.67
N VAL A 79 -9.58 -11.26 -17.13
CA VAL A 79 -9.69 -10.88 -18.55
C VAL A 79 -8.69 -11.66 -19.42
N LYS A 80 -7.48 -11.90 -18.90
CA LYS A 80 -6.44 -12.67 -19.62
C LYS A 80 -6.78 -14.16 -19.74
N THR A 81 -7.74 -14.66 -18.95
CA THR A 81 -8.17 -16.06 -18.93
C THR A 81 -9.49 -16.33 -19.65
N MET A 82 -10.14 -15.31 -20.24
CA MET A 82 -11.29 -15.56 -21.12
C MET A 82 -10.79 -16.05 -22.50
N PRO A 83 -11.23 -17.24 -22.96
CA PRO A 83 -10.81 -17.82 -24.23
C PRO A 83 -11.32 -17.07 -25.47
#